data_AF-A0A6A3TY85-F1
#
_entry.id   AF-A0A6A3TY85-F1
#
_cell.length_a   1.000
_cell.length_b   1.000
_cell.length_c   1.000
_cell.angle_alpha   90.00
_cell.angle_beta   90.00
_cell.angle_gamma   90.00
#
_symmetry.space_group_name_H-M   'P 1'
#
loop_
_entity.id
_entity.type
_entity.pdbx_description
1 polymer ?
#
loop_
_entity_poly.entity_id
_entity_poly.type
_entity_poly.pdbx_seq_one_letter_code
_entity_poly.pdbx_strand_id
1 'polypeptide(L)'
;MEWVTGENGYVRWMLDGNPIFEVTTDAFSNVPQNSNKTNPVKVMLEEPMSLIFNVALSSSWGAKPPNAGSECRGDGTSDETNRICDEFPMYMKIDYIRLYQDLGDDLAADNYMQVGCDPASHPSKEWIEGHIDEYSDDDNPVKAVHGKAFCKRNDDCTIGGQVGKSSLKTGSCVKNRCVCSSTSWSGPRCTEAQSDTSEKASSLSKRVYGPPMGLSMVVGSLAILISIGSVWLASLATAKETQKMMKAKDVERDARQREAKATQISTGDVDRGSSGINQPRDNYKQNFV
;
A
#
# COMPACT_ATOMS: atom_id res chain seq x y z
N MET A 1 -19.61 19.43 -28.54
CA MET A 1 -18.54 18.49 -28.90
C MET A 1 -18.88 17.17 -28.26
N GLU A 2 -18.76 16.09 -29.01
CA GLU A 2 -18.93 14.71 -28.56
C GLU A 2 -17.61 13.97 -28.80
N TRP A 3 -17.22 13.13 -27.85
CA TRP A 3 -15.95 12.40 -27.88
C TRP A 3 -16.22 10.95 -27.51
N VAL A 4 -15.98 10.04 -28.45
CA VAL A 4 -16.19 8.60 -28.30
C VAL A 4 -14.87 7.89 -28.57
N THR A 5 -14.44 7.00 -27.67
CA THR A 5 -13.16 6.28 -27.80
C THR A 5 -13.34 4.93 -28.52
N GLY A 6 -12.26 4.15 -28.64
CA GLY A 6 -12.27 2.85 -29.30
C GLY A 6 -11.93 2.87 -30.80
N GLU A 7 -11.87 1.69 -31.41
CA GLU A 7 -11.52 1.46 -32.82
C GLU A 7 -12.50 2.14 -33.79
N ASN A 8 -13.77 2.26 -33.37
CA ASN A 8 -14.83 2.95 -34.13
C ASN A 8 -15.20 4.32 -33.53
N GLY A 9 -14.33 4.86 -32.67
CA GLY A 9 -14.50 6.15 -32.02
C GLY A 9 -14.44 7.36 -32.96
N TYR A 10 -14.78 8.52 -32.41
CA TYR A 10 -14.75 9.79 -33.13
C TYR A 10 -14.74 11.01 -32.18
N VAL A 11 -14.24 12.13 -32.68
CA VAL A 11 -14.51 13.48 -32.13
C VAL A 11 -15.43 14.21 -33.09
N ARG A 12 -16.58 14.66 -32.59
CA ARG A 12 -17.58 15.34 -33.39
C ARG A 12 -17.89 16.73 -32.84
N TRP A 13 -17.80 17.73 -33.71
CA TRP A 13 -18.24 19.08 -33.44
C TRP A 13 -19.66 19.25 -33.95
N MET A 14 -20.50 19.86 -33.13
CA MET A 14 -21.91 20.04 -33.42
C MET A 14 -22.32 21.48 -33.13
N LEU A 15 -23.24 21.99 -33.94
CA LEU A 15 -23.94 23.24 -33.73
C LEU A 15 -25.44 22.94 -33.65
N ASP A 16 -26.09 23.33 -32.55
CA ASP A 16 -27.51 23.04 -32.27
C ASP A 16 -27.90 21.56 -32.49
N GLY A 17 -27.05 20.65 -32.03
CA GLY A 17 -27.25 19.20 -32.16
C GLY A 17 -26.97 18.61 -33.54
N ASN A 18 -26.59 19.44 -34.53
CA ASN A 18 -26.27 18.99 -35.87
C ASN A 18 -24.74 18.87 -36.04
N PRO A 19 -24.21 17.73 -36.53
CA PRO A 19 -22.78 17.58 -36.81
C PRO A 19 -22.31 18.55 -37.90
N ILE A 20 -21.21 19.26 -37.63
CA ILE A 20 -20.57 20.18 -38.60
C ILE A 20 -19.18 19.70 -39.04
N PHE A 21 -18.51 18.91 -38.20
CA PHE A 21 -17.19 18.36 -38.48
C PHE A 21 -16.97 17.13 -37.60
N GLU A 22 -16.25 16.14 -38.13
CA GLU A 22 -15.96 14.90 -37.44
C GLU A 22 -14.57 14.39 -37.82
N VAL A 23 -13.86 13.85 -36.83
CA VAL A 23 -12.61 13.13 -37.00
C VAL A 23 -12.79 11.75 -36.36
N THR A 24 -12.68 10.70 -37.16
CA THR A 24 -12.84 9.30 -36.71
C THR A 24 -11.50 8.70 -36.29
N THR A 25 -11.54 7.58 -35.56
CA THR A 25 -10.34 6.84 -35.13
C THR A 25 -9.44 6.46 -36.32
N ASP A 26 -10.00 6.20 -37.50
CA ASP A 26 -9.25 5.87 -38.73
C ASP A 26 -8.21 6.94 -39.10
N ALA A 27 -8.49 8.22 -38.81
CA ALA A 27 -7.55 9.30 -39.05
C ALA A 27 -6.25 9.20 -38.21
N PHE A 28 -6.29 8.47 -37.09
CA PHE A 28 -5.16 8.28 -36.19
C PHE A 28 -4.55 6.88 -36.30
N SER A 29 -5.37 5.86 -36.54
CA SER A 29 -4.90 4.47 -36.60
C SER A 29 -4.32 4.13 -37.97
N ASN A 30 -4.84 4.71 -39.05
CA ASN A 30 -4.45 4.41 -40.43
C ASN A 30 -3.38 5.39 -40.95
N VAL A 31 -2.25 5.47 -40.22
CA VAL A 31 -1.14 6.34 -40.58
C VAL A 31 -0.32 5.78 -41.75
N PRO A 32 0.25 6.64 -42.62
CA PRO A 32 1.18 6.20 -43.66
C PRO A 32 2.29 5.32 -43.09
N GLN A 33 2.48 4.14 -43.67
CA GLN A 33 3.48 3.17 -43.26
C GLN A 33 4.71 3.24 -44.16
N ASN A 34 5.89 3.03 -43.58
CA ASN A 34 7.09 2.76 -44.39
C ASN A 34 7.01 1.34 -45.01
N SER A 35 7.96 0.99 -45.88
CA SER A 35 7.99 -0.33 -46.55
C SER A 35 7.97 -1.51 -45.58
N ASN A 36 8.49 -1.31 -44.37
CA ASN A 36 8.62 -2.34 -43.34
C ASN A 36 7.46 -2.29 -42.32
N LYS A 37 6.47 -1.40 -42.51
CA LYS A 37 5.33 -1.17 -41.61
C LYS A 37 5.73 -0.95 -40.14
N THR A 38 6.79 -0.19 -39.89
CA THR A 38 7.28 0.05 -38.52
C THR A 38 6.78 1.35 -37.90
N ASN A 39 5.95 2.13 -38.59
CA ASN A 39 5.45 3.37 -38.01
C ASN A 39 4.41 3.01 -36.94
N PRO A 40 4.52 3.58 -35.72
CA PRO A 40 3.62 3.27 -34.64
C PRO A 40 2.19 3.66 -35.02
N VAL A 41 1.26 2.74 -34.79
CA VAL A 41 -0.18 2.98 -34.89
C VAL A 41 -0.59 3.76 -33.65
N LYS A 42 -1.37 4.82 -33.83
CA LYS A 42 -1.95 5.57 -32.72
C LYS A 42 -3.36 5.06 -32.44
N VAL A 43 -3.77 5.20 -31.19
CA VAL A 43 -5.15 4.94 -30.76
C VAL A 43 -5.89 6.26 -30.60
N MET A 44 -7.23 6.17 -30.54
CA MET A 44 -8.05 7.31 -30.16
C MET A 44 -7.66 7.78 -28.75
N LEU A 45 -7.69 9.09 -28.48
CA LEU A 45 -7.26 9.57 -27.17
C LEU A 45 -8.26 9.15 -26.10
N GLU A 46 -7.74 8.41 -25.11
CA GLU A 46 -8.48 7.87 -23.96
C GLU A 46 -8.09 8.55 -22.65
N GLU A 47 -7.09 9.44 -22.69
CA GLU A 47 -6.58 10.14 -21.52
C GLU A 47 -7.60 11.18 -20.98
N PRO A 48 -7.60 11.44 -19.66
CA PRO A 48 -8.42 12.50 -19.07
C PRO A 48 -8.08 13.87 -19.66
N MET A 49 -9.11 14.60 -20.12
CA MET A 49 -8.96 15.94 -20.69
C MET A 49 -9.67 17.01 -19.87
N SER A 50 -9.28 18.26 -20.09
CA SER A 50 -9.95 19.44 -19.51
C SER A 50 -10.57 20.32 -20.61
N LEU A 51 -11.71 20.94 -20.27
CA LEU A 51 -12.38 21.91 -21.13
C LEU A 51 -11.88 23.31 -20.79
N ILE A 52 -11.27 23.99 -21.76
CA ILE A 52 -10.71 25.33 -21.60
C ILE A 52 -11.44 26.26 -22.57
N PHE A 53 -11.94 27.38 -22.04
CA PHE A 53 -12.52 28.48 -22.82
C PHE A 53 -11.71 29.74 -22.54
N ASN A 54 -11.03 30.26 -23.55
CA ASN A 54 -10.22 31.47 -23.44
C ASN A 54 -10.46 32.39 -24.64
N VAL A 55 -10.23 33.68 -24.43
CA VAL A 55 -10.13 34.67 -25.50
C VAL A 55 -8.66 35.12 -25.56
N ALA A 56 -8.08 35.05 -26.75
CA ALA A 56 -6.72 35.51 -26.99
C ALA A 56 -6.68 36.31 -28.30
N LEU A 57 -5.79 37.31 -28.35
CA LEU A 57 -5.51 38.07 -29.55
C LEU A 57 -4.08 37.78 -29.98
N SER A 58 -3.91 37.48 -31.27
CA SER A 58 -2.60 37.24 -31.88
C SER A 58 -2.40 38.18 -33.05
N SER A 59 -1.20 38.73 -33.21
CA SER A 59 -0.83 39.54 -34.37
C SER A 59 -0.61 38.71 -35.64
N SER A 60 -0.53 37.38 -35.51
CA SER A 60 -0.15 36.45 -36.59
C SER A 60 -1.26 35.48 -37.03
N TRP A 61 -2.42 35.45 -36.36
CA TRP A 61 -3.48 34.46 -36.64
C TRP A 61 -4.88 35.10 -36.71
N GLY A 62 -5.62 34.82 -37.80
CA GLY A 62 -7.05 35.12 -37.96
C GLY A 62 -7.38 36.57 -38.31
N ALA A 63 -7.21 37.49 -37.38
CA ALA A 63 -7.52 38.91 -37.56
C ALA A 63 -6.44 39.75 -36.86
N LYS A 64 -5.70 40.54 -37.63
CA LYS A 64 -4.69 41.45 -37.09
C LYS A 64 -5.42 42.66 -36.51
N PRO A 65 -5.29 42.97 -35.20
CA PRO A 65 -5.93 44.16 -34.65
C PRO A 65 -5.40 45.41 -35.38
N PRO A 66 -6.25 46.44 -35.55
CA PRO A 66 -5.75 47.73 -36.02
C PRO A 66 -4.57 48.16 -35.15
N ASN A 67 -3.49 48.63 -35.77
CA ASN A 67 -2.27 49.06 -35.08
C ASN A 67 -1.58 47.97 -34.24
N ALA A 68 -1.47 46.75 -34.75
CA ALA A 68 -0.74 45.67 -34.06
C ALA A 68 0.68 46.08 -33.63
N GLY A 69 1.00 45.89 -32.35
CA GLY A 69 2.26 46.31 -31.73
C GLY A 69 2.16 47.61 -30.92
N SER A 70 1.03 48.31 -31.00
CA SER A 70 0.71 49.48 -30.19
C SER A 70 -0.70 49.37 -29.59
N GLU A 71 -1.10 50.33 -28.74
CA GLU A 71 -2.47 50.40 -28.24
C GLU A 71 -3.49 50.52 -29.39
N CYS A 72 -4.59 49.77 -29.33
CA CYS A 72 -5.69 49.94 -30.29
C CYS A 72 -6.41 51.26 -29.99
N ARG A 73 -6.09 52.29 -30.76
CA ARG A 73 -6.73 53.62 -30.73
C ARG A 73 -7.17 53.99 -32.13
N GLY A 74 -8.42 54.37 -32.28
CA GLY A 74 -8.92 55.06 -33.46
C GLY A 74 -8.42 56.51 -33.49
N ASP A 75 -7.98 56.99 -34.64
CA ASP A 75 -7.52 58.38 -34.84
C ASP A 75 -8.54 59.23 -35.62
N GLY A 76 -9.72 58.68 -35.93
CA GLY A 76 -10.76 59.36 -36.71
C GLY A 76 -10.58 59.26 -38.23
N THR A 77 -9.51 58.62 -38.73
CA THR A 77 -9.22 58.59 -40.18
C THR A 77 -9.77 57.36 -40.90
N SER A 78 -9.98 56.26 -40.17
CA SER A 78 -10.57 55.01 -40.67
C SER A 78 -11.76 54.61 -39.81
N ASP A 79 -12.96 54.67 -40.40
CA ASP A 79 -14.20 54.27 -39.74
C ASP A 79 -14.15 52.83 -39.20
N GLU A 80 -13.51 51.91 -39.95
CA GLU A 80 -13.34 50.52 -39.53
C GLU A 80 -12.42 50.40 -38.30
N THR A 81 -11.27 51.07 -38.33
CA THR A 81 -10.30 51.06 -37.21
C THR A 81 -10.90 51.65 -35.94
N ASN A 82 -11.60 52.79 -36.07
CA ASN A 82 -12.27 53.44 -34.94
C ASN A 82 -13.30 52.49 -34.32
N ARG A 83 -14.16 51.89 -35.15
CA ARG A 83 -15.21 50.97 -34.69
C ARG A 83 -14.65 49.74 -33.96
N ILE A 84 -13.58 49.13 -34.47
CA ILE A 84 -12.95 47.97 -33.83
C ILE A 84 -12.27 48.36 -32.51
N CYS A 85 -11.53 49.48 -32.46
CA CYS A 85 -10.85 49.88 -31.23
C CYS A 85 -11.82 50.39 -30.15
N ASP A 86 -12.97 50.96 -30.53
CA ASP A 86 -14.02 51.39 -29.61
C ASP A 86 -14.82 50.22 -28.99
N GLU A 87 -14.77 49.02 -29.59
CA GLU A 87 -15.41 47.81 -29.05
C GLU A 87 -14.65 47.21 -27.85
N PHE A 88 -13.45 47.71 -27.52
CA PHE A 88 -12.71 47.25 -26.35
C PHE A 88 -13.17 47.92 -25.04
N PRO A 89 -13.26 47.15 -23.93
CA PRO A 89 -12.97 45.72 -23.81
C PRO A 89 -14.10 44.82 -24.36
N MET A 90 -13.72 43.78 -25.10
CA MET A 90 -14.65 42.74 -25.56
C MET A 90 -14.82 41.65 -24.48
N TYR A 91 -15.99 41.03 -24.45
CA TYR A 91 -16.33 40.00 -23.46
C TYR A 91 -16.86 38.73 -24.13
N MET A 92 -16.29 37.58 -23.77
CA MET A 92 -16.90 36.28 -24.04
C MET A 92 -17.84 35.93 -22.88
N LYS A 93 -19.14 35.84 -23.17
CA LYS A 93 -20.17 35.48 -22.18
C LYS A 93 -20.62 34.05 -22.43
N ILE A 94 -20.52 33.21 -21.41
CA ILE A 94 -20.99 31.82 -21.43
C ILE A 94 -22.13 31.74 -20.41
N ASP A 95 -23.32 31.37 -20.87
CA ASP A 95 -24.49 31.24 -19.99
C ASP A 95 -24.37 29.99 -19.12
N TYR A 96 -24.13 28.83 -19.74
CA TYR A 96 -23.87 27.58 -19.03
C TYR A 96 -23.02 26.62 -19.86
N ILE A 97 -22.39 25.68 -19.16
CA ILE A 97 -21.68 24.54 -19.75
C ILE A 97 -22.33 23.27 -19.23
N ARG A 98 -22.53 22.29 -20.10
CA ARG A 98 -22.96 20.94 -19.72
C ARG A 98 -21.89 19.95 -20.14
N LEU A 99 -21.45 19.14 -19.19
CA LEU A 99 -20.55 18.02 -19.41
C LEU A 99 -21.32 16.74 -19.12
N TYR A 100 -21.32 15.84 -20.08
CA TYR A 100 -21.97 14.55 -19.98
C TYR A 100 -20.90 13.48 -19.99
N GLN A 101 -21.11 12.45 -19.19
CA GLN A 101 -20.38 11.21 -19.30
C GLN A 101 -21.34 10.19 -19.89
N ASP A 102 -20.96 9.60 -21.01
CA ASP A 102 -21.73 8.52 -21.59
C ASP A 102 -21.41 7.22 -20.85
N LEU A 103 -22.45 6.60 -20.32
CA LEU A 103 -22.40 5.30 -19.63
C LEU A 103 -23.34 4.30 -20.33
N GLY A 104 -23.78 4.61 -21.55
CA GLY A 104 -24.66 3.78 -22.35
C GLY A 104 -24.01 2.46 -22.76
N ASP A 105 -24.85 1.46 -22.98
CA ASP A 105 -24.50 0.14 -23.51
C ASP A 105 -24.72 0.03 -25.02
N ASP A 106 -25.10 1.13 -25.67
CA ASP A 106 -25.30 1.29 -27.11
C ASP A 106 -24.00 1.57 -27.88
N LEU A 107 -22.90 1.80 -27.16
CA LEU A 107 -21.58 2.02 -27.73
C LEU A 107 -20.78 0.71 -27.77
N ALA A 108 -19.78 0.69 -28.65
CA ALA A 108 -18.94 -0.50 -28.82
C ALA A 108 -18.23 -0.87 -27.51
N ALA A 109 -17.93 -2.17 -27.35
CA ALA A 109 -17.38 -2.73 -26.11
C ALA A 109 -16.02 -2.12 -25.68
N ASP A 110 -15.34 -1.46 -26.62
CA ASP A 110 -14.07 -0.76 -26.46
C ASP A 110 -14.25 0.76 -26.27
N ASN A 111 -15.46 1.25 -26.00
CA ASN A 111 -15.66 2.64 -25.56
C ASN A 111 -15.36 2.76 -24.05
N TYR A 112 -14.17 3.22 -23.72
CA TYR A 112 -13.61 3.24 -22.37
C TYR A 112 -13.93 4.49 -21.54
N MET A 113 -15.12 5.11 -21.66
CA MET A 113 -15.49 6.23 -20.78
C MET A 113 -15.67 5.77 -19.32
N GLN A 114 -14.55 5.65 -18.59
CA GLN A 114 -14.48 5.15 -17.23
C GLN A 114 -14.61 6.30 -16.22
N VAL A 115 -15.30 6.04 -15.10
CA VAL A 115 -15.36 6.98 -13.98
C VAL A 115 -14.25 6.64 -12.98
N GLY A 116 -13.40 7.62 -12.68
CA GLY A 116 -12.44 7.52 -11.59
C GLY A 116 -11.01 7.82 -12.02
N CYS A 117 -10.10 7.80 -11.05
CA CYS A 117 -8.69 8.13 -11.26
C CYS A 117 -7.80 6.90 -11.49
N ASP A 118 -8.33 5.68 -11.37
CA ASP A 118 -7.57 4.43 -11.43
C ASP A 118 -8.42 3.28 -12.02
N PRO A 119 -8.93 3.40 -13.26
CA PRO A 119 -9.69 2.34 -13.89
C PRO A 119 -8.79 1.15 -14.26
N ALA A 120 -9.34 -0.06 -14.29
CA ALA A 120 -8.55 -1.27 -14.56
C ALA A 120 -7.86 -1.28 -15.93
N SER A 121 -8.41 -0.58 -16.93
CA SER A 121 -7.76 -0.44 -18.25
C SER A 121 -6.59 0.55 -18.26
N HIS A 122 -6.58 1.51 -17.32
CA HIS A 122 -5.54 2.53 -17.18
C HIS A 122 -5.17 2.68 -15.70
N PRO A 123 -4.43 1.71 -15.13
CA PRO A 123 -4.14 1.65 -13.70
C PRO A 123 -3.13 2.73 -13.33
N SER A 124 -3.64 3.94 -13.16
CA SER A 124 -2.84 5.14 -12.89
C SER A 124 -2.11 5.02 -11.55
N LYS A 125 -2.69 4.33 -10.57
CA LYS A 125 -2.02 4.06 -9.30
C LYS A 125 -0.77 3.21 -9.50
N GLU A 126 -0.90 2.10 -10.23
CA GLU A 126 0.22 1.20 -10.52
C GLU A 126 1.30 1.91 -11.33
N TRP A 127 0.90 2.73 -12.31
CA TRP A 127 1.83 3.53 -13.09
C TRP A 127 2.63 4.51 -12.22
N ILE A 128 1.98 5.28 -11.36
CA ILE A 128 2.63 6.24 -10.45
C ILE A 128 3.55 5.50 -9.46
N GLU A 129 3.12 4.37 -8.91
CA GLU A 129 3.94 3.57 -7.99
C GLU A 129 5.18 3.00 -8.69
N GLY A 130 5.05 2.61 -9.96
CA GLY A 130 6.16 2.11 -10.78
C GLY A 130 7.16 3.18 -11.25
N HIS A 131 6.74 4.45 -11.26
CA HIS A 131 7.52 5.61 -11.75
C HIS A 131 7.60 6.72 -10.68
N ILE A 132 7.73 6.33 -9.41
CA ILE A 132 7.60 7.25 -8.28
C ILE A 132 8.63 8.40 -8.31
N ASP A 133 9.77 8.20 -8.97
CA ASP A 133 10.83 9.19 -9.18
C ASP A 133 10.40 10.33 -10.11
N GLU A 134 9.38 10.13 -10.96
CA GLU A 134 8.78 11.19 -11.79
C GLU A 134 7.75 12.03 -11.02
N TYR A 135 7.16 11.46 -9.97
CA TYR A 135 6.05 12.06 -9.21
C TYR A 135 6.44 12.52 -7.80
N SER A 136 7.65 12.20 -7.35
CA SER A 136 8.16 12.53 -6.03
C SER A 136 9.61 12.98 -6.13
N ASP A 137 9.89 14.16 -5.62
CA ASP A 137 11.25 14.67 -5.41
C ASP A 137 11.40 15.22 -3.98
N ASP A 138 12.56 15.82 -3.68
CA ASP A 138 12.86 16.36 -2.34
C ASP A 138 11.97 17.56 -1.98
N ASP A 139 11.46 18.31 -2.96
CA ASP A 139 10.60 19.49 -2.76
C ASP A 139 9.10 19.14 -2.77
N ASN A 140 8.72 18.07 -3.45
CA ASN A 140 7.36 17.55 -3.58
C ASN A 140 7.30 16.05 -3.26
N PRO A 141 7.47 15.65 -1.98
CA PRO A 141 7.38 14.26 -1.60
C PRO A 141 5.93 13.76 -1.69
N VAL A 142 5.75 12.55 -2.20
CA VAL A 142 4.44 11.87 -2.15
C VAL A 142 4.01 11.66 -0.70
N LYS A 143 2.81 12.15 -0.37
CA LYS A 143 2.24 12.08 0.98
C LYS A 143 1.03 11.16 1.00
N ALA A 144 1.09 10.14 1.85
CA ALA A 144 -0.05 9.28 2.10
C ALA A 144 -1.23 10.10 2.66
N VAL A 145 -2.40 9.92 2.08
CA VAL A 145 -3.63 10.55 2.57
C VAL A 145 -4.05 9.87 3.86
N HIS A 146 -4.38 10.64 4.89
CA HIS A 146 -4.97 10.12 6.13
C HIS A 146 -6.43 10.56 6.24
N GLY A 147 -7.36 9.70 5.79
CA GLY A 147 -8.80 9.94 5.88
C GLY A 147 -9.34 10.94 4.84
N LYS A 148 -10.41 11.64 5.19
CA LYS A 148 -11.15 12.65 4.38
C LYS A 148 -12.04 12.11 3.24
N ALA A 149 -12.12 10.80 3.01
CA ALA A 149 -13.20 10.28 2.17
C ALA A 149 -14.56 10.66 2.74
N PHE A 150 -15.54 10.81 1.86
CA PHE A 150 -16.93 10.95 2.27
C PHE A 150 -17.41 9.68 2.96
N CYS A 151 -18.13 9.84 4.06
CA CYS A 151 -18.71 8.73 4.82
C CYS A 151 -20.09 9.12 5.36
N LYS A 152 -20.93 8.11 5.62
CA LYS A 152 -22.21 8.23 6.32
C LYS A 152 -22.19 7.54 7.67
N ARG A 153 -21.44 6.44 7.80
CA ARG A 153 -21.32 5.64 9.03
C ARG A 153 -19.85 5.34 9.32
N ASN A 154 -19.54 4.99 10.57
CA ASN A 154 -18.16 4.60 10.94
C ASN A 154 -17.64 3.44 10.08
N ASP A 155 -18.52 2.52 9.69
CA ASP A 155 -18.16 1.33 8.92
C ASP A 155 -17.54 1.67 7.54
N ASP A 156 -17.91 2.82 6.95
CA ASP A 156 -17.35 3.34 5.70
C ASP A 156 -15.84 3.62 5.78
N CYS A 157 -15.31 3.75 7.00
CA CYS A 157 -13.95 4.11 7.32
C CYS A 157 -13.20 2.99 8.06
N THR A 158 -13.72 1.75 8.02
CA THR A 158 -13.17 0.61 8.73
C THR A 158 -12.96 -0.60 7.82
N ILE A 159 -11.95 -1.40 8.09
CA ILE A 159 -11.71 -2.65 7.37
C ILE A 159 -12.67 -3.72 7.91
N GLY A 160 -13.42 -4.38 7.02
CA GLY A 160 -14.23 -5.55 7.39
C GLY A 160 -15.64 -5.24 7.93
N GLY A 161 -16.25 -4.10 7.60
CA GLY A 161 -17.65 -3.81 7.94
C GLY A 161 -18.68 -4.56 7.08
N GLN A 162 -18.58 -4.46 5.74
CA GLN A 162 -19.56 -5.03 4.80
C GLN A 162 -19.15 -6.35 4.14
N VAL A 163 -17.88 -6.75 4.21
CA VAL A 163 -17.32 -7.84 3.35
C VAL A 163 -16.58 -8.92 4.16
N GLY A 164 -16.40 -8.75 5.48
CA GLY A 164 -15.58 -9.66 6.32
C GLY A 164 -16.24 -10.03 7.64
N LYS A 165 -15.85 -11.17 8.22
CA LYS A 165 -16.40 -11.69 9.49
C LYS A 165 -15.89 -10.96 10.75
N SER A 166 -14.86 -10.12 10.63
CA SER A 166 -14.25 -9.38 11.73
C SER A 166 -14.05 -7.92 11.32
N SER A 167 -14.80 -7.00 11.92
CA SER A 167 -14.63 -5.57 11.69
C SER A 167 -13.46 -5.04 12.52
N LEU A 168 -12.44 -4.52 11.86
CA LEU A 168 -11.33 -3.85 12.50
C LEU A 168 -11.55 -2.34 12.42
N LYS A 169 -11.68 -1.69 13.58
CA LYS A 169 -11.90 -0.25 13.64
C LYS A 169 -10.61 0.52 13.33
N THR A 170 -10.41 0.84 12.06
CA THR A 170 -9.26 1.60 11.55
C THR A 170 -9.54 3.10 11.37
N GLY A 171 -10.81 3.50 11.41
CA GLY A 171 -11.25 4.89 11.28
C GLY A 171 -12.66 5.12 11.84
N SER A 172 -13.12 6.35 11.77
CA SER A 172 -14.47 6.76 12.18
C SER A 172 -14.98 7.89 11.31
N CYS A 173 -16.30 7.97 11.14
CA CYS A 173 -16.94 8.99 10.35
C CYS A 173 -17.28 10.21 11.21
N VAL A 174 -16.60 11.32 10.96
CA VAL A 174 -16.77 12.57 11.70
C VAL A 174 -17.14 13.66 10.71
N LYS A 175 -18.31 14.29 10.88
CA LYS A 175 -18.80 15.35 9.98
C LYS A 175 -18.79 14.92 8.50
N ASN A 176 -19.28 13.72 8.21
CA ASN A 176 -19.30 13.11 6.88
C ASN A 176 -17.91 12.93 6.23
N ARG A 177 -16.84 12.89 7.03
CA ARG A 177 -15.47 12.64 6.59
C ARG A 177 -14.81 11.55 7.42
N CYS A 178 -14.09 10.64 6.78
CA CYS A 178 -13.32 9.63 7.50
C CYS A 178 -12.15 10.26 8.26
N VAL A 179 -11.94 9.82 9.50
CA VAL A 179 -10.79 10.16 10.34
C VAL A 179 -10.17 8.85 10.83
N CYS A 180 -8.88 8.68 10.57
CA CYS A 180 -8.19 7.43 10.91
C CYS A 180 -7.94 7.33 12.41
N SER A 181 -8.06 6.13 12.97
CA SER A 181 -7.95 5.89 14.41
C SER A 181 -6.52 6.03 14.93
N SER A 182 -5.53 5.84 14.06
CA SER A 182 -4.10 5.94 14.36
C SER A 182 -3.32 6.27 13.09
N THR A 183 -2.05 6.69 13.25
CA THR A 183 -1.13 6.89 12.12
C THR A 183 -0.86 5.60 11.37
N SER A 184 -0.96 4.43 12.02
CA SER A 184 -0.80 3.12 11.36
C SER A 184 -1.79 2.85 10.22
N TRP A 185 -2.82 3.70 10.05
CA TRP A 185 -3.80 3.61 8.98
C TRP A 185 -3.76 4.85 8.08
N SER A 186 -3.74 4.62 6.79
CA SER A 186 -3.75 5.61 5.72
C SER A 186 -4.83 5.28 4.69
N GLY A 187 -4.85 6.06 3.62
CA GLY A 187 -5.85 6.05 2.59
C GLY A 187 -7.05 6.95 2.93
N PRO A 188 -7.84 7.36 1.92
CA PRO A 188 -9.00 8.23 2.12
C PRO A 188 -10.04 7.66 3.10
N ARG A 189 -10.18 6.33 3.16
CA ARG A 189 -11.10 5.60 4.04
C ARG A 189 -10.41 4.92 5.23
N CYS A 190 -9.12 5.17 5.48
CA CYS A 190 -8.38 4.53 6.57
C CYS A 190 -8.32 3.00 6.47
N THR A 191 -8.34 2.48 5.25
CA THR A 191 -8.37 1.03 4.97
C THR A 191 -7.02 0.49 4.51
N GLU A 192 -6.01 1.34 4.37
CA GLU A 192 -4.66 0.94 3.98
C GLU A 192 -3.76 0.97 5.22
N ALA A 193 -2.95 -0.06 5.38
CA ALA A 193 -1.91 -0.05 6.41
C ALA A 193 -0.79 0.88 5.95
N GLN A 194 -0.39 1.83 6.79
CA GLN A 194 0.75 2.68 6.48
C GLN A 194 2.04 1.86 6.62
N SER A 195 2.61 1.43 5.49
CA SER A 195 4.00 1.02 5.39
C SER A 195 4.82 2.20 4.92
N ASP A 196 5.70 2.72 5.79
CA ASP A 196 6.66 3.77 5.43
C ASP A 196 7.68 3.20 4.42
N THR A 197 7.36 3.25 3.13
CA THR A 197 8.37 3.35 2.08
C THR A 197 8.75 4.82 2.00
N SER A 198 9.99 5.12 2.41
CA SER A 198 10.62 6.43 2.37
C SER A 198 10.38 7.38 3.55
N GLU A 199 10.68 6.96 4.78
CA GLU A 199 11.34 7.86 5.73
C GLU A 199 12.46 7.15 6.51
N LYS A 200 13.69 7.66 6.38
CA LYS A 200 14.80 7.37 7.30
C LYS A 200 14.49 8.00 8.66
N ALA A 201 13.61 7.38 9.45
CA ALA A 201 13.36 7.78 10.83
C ALA A 201 13.57 6.60 11.79
N SER A 202 14.48 6.85 12.72
CA SER A 202 15.14 5.94 13.66
C SER A 202 14.25 5.46 14.81
N SER A 203 13.18 4.70 14.55
CA SER A 203 12.57 3.91 15.63
C SER A 203 11.85 2.64 15.14
N LEU A 204 12.39 1.49 15.55
CA LEU A 204 11.79 0.16 15.39
C LEU A 204 10.45 -0.01 16.13
N SER A 205 10.01 0.98 16.92
CA SER A 205 8.80 0.93 17.75
C SER A 205 7.50 1.17 16.99
N LYS A 206 7.54 1.73 15.77
CA LYS A 206 6.34 2.00 14.95
C LYS A 206 6.00 0.87 13.97
N ARG A 207 6.83 -0.16 13.88
CA ARG A 207 6.91 -1.02 12.69
C ARG A 207 6.09 -2.32 12.77
N VAL A 208 5.29 -2.56 13.80
CA VAL A 208 4.62 -3.87 13.95
C VAL A 208 3.19 -3.76 14.44
N TYR A 209 2.31 -4.49 13.76
CA TYR A 209 0.97 -4.82 14.17
C TYR A 209 1.01 -5.66 15.45
N GLY A 210 0.68 -5.06 16.60
CA GLY A 210 0.70 -5.74 17.88
C GLY A 210 0.50 -4.79 19.07
N PRO A 211 0.31 -5.33 20.29
CA PRO A 211 0.31 -4.51 21.50
C PRO A 211 1.61 -3.70 21.60
N PRO A 212 1.58 -2.52 22.25
CA PRO A 212 2.76 -1.69 22.43
C PRO A 212 3.96 -2.53 22.88
N MET A 213 5.12 -2.41 22.20
CA MET A 213 6.29 -3.27 22.44
C MET A 213 6.70 -3.30 23.93
N GLY A 214 6.57 -2.18 24.64
CA GLY A 214 6.83 -2.11 26.08
C GLY A 214 5.93 -3.01 26.92
N LEU A 215 4.65 -3.14 26.54
CA LEU A 215 3.69 -4.01 27.23
C LEU A 215 4.04 -5.49 27.02
N SER A 216 4.42 -5.86 25.79
CA SER A 216 4.87 -7.21 25.45
C SER A 216 6.17 -7.60 26.15
N MET A 217 7.13 -6.66 26.28
CA MET A 217 8.38 -6.90 27.01
C MET A 217 8.15 -7.12 28.50
N VAL A 218 7.23 -6.37 29.11
CA VAL A 218 6.87 -6.56 30.53
C VAL A 218 6.24 -7.93 30.75
N VAL A 219 5.27 -8.32 29.92
CA VAL A 219 4.59 -9.62 30.04
C VAL A 219 5.57 -10.78 29.82
N GLY A 220 6.44 -10.67 28.80
CA GLY A 220 7.47 -11.68 28.54
C GLY A 220 8.46 -11.82 29.69
N SER A 221 8.90 -10.69 30.28
CA SER A 221 9.79 -10.69 31.44
C SER A 221 9.14 -11.33 32.67
N LEU A 222 7.86 -11.04 32.91
CA LEU A 222 7.11 -11.65 34.02
C LEU A 222 6.99 -13.17 33.86
N ALA A 223 6.70 -13.65 32.65
CA ALA A 223 6.57 -15.07 32.35
C ALA A 223 7.90 -15.82 32.56
N ILE A 224 9.03 -15.21 32.17
CA ILE A 224 10.37 -15.76 32.40
C ILE A 224 10.67 -15.85 33.91
N LEU A 225 10.39 -14.80 34.67
CA LEU A 225 10.63 -14.79 36.13
C LEU A 225 9.78 -15.84 36.86
N ILE A 226 8.51 -16.00 36.48
CA ILE A 226 7.63 -17.03 37.04
C ILE A 226 8.16 -18.43 36.71
N SER A 227 8.64 -18.63 35.48
CA SER A 227 9.22 -19.91 35.05
C SER A 227 10.47 -20.26 35.86
N ILE A 228 11.40 -19.32 36.03
CA ILE A 228 12.61 -19.51 36.86
C ILE A 228 12.23 -19.81 38.31
N GLY A 229 11.28 -19.06 38.88
CA GLY A 229 10.79 -19.28 40.25
C GLY A 229 10.20 -20.68 40.45
N SER A 230 9.42 -21.17 39.47
CA SER A 230 8.82 -22.50 39.51
C SER A 230 9.85 -23.62 39.48
N VAL A 231 10.90 -23.49 38.66
CA VAL A 231 12.00 -24.47 38.56
C VAL A 231 12.84 -24.47 39.84
N TRP A 232 13.08 -23.30 40.43
CA TRP A 232 13.83 -23.19 41.68
C TRP A 232 13.08 -23.77 42.89
N LEU A 233 11.78 -23.55 42.98
CA LEU A 233 10.95 -24.19 44.01
C LEU A 233 10.89 -25.71 43.85
N ALA A 234 10.80 -26.20 42.61
CA ALA A 234 10.83 -27.64 42.31
C ALA A 234 12.19 -28.28 42.65
N SER A 235 13.30 -27.58 42.40
CA SER A 235 14.64 -28.09 42.75
C SER A 235 14.87 -28.13 44.27
N LEU A 236 14.36 -27.15 45.02
CA LEU A 236 14.39 -27.18 46.49
C LEU A 236 13.54 -28.32 47.08
N ALA A 237 12.38 -28.60 46.49
CA ALA A 237 11.52 -29.70 46.92
C ALA A 237 12.21 -31.07 46.69
N THR A 238 12.80 -31.27 45.51
CA THR A 238 13.53 -32.50 45.18
C THR A 238 14.84 -32.65 45.95
N ALA A 239 15.53 -31.56 46.30
CA ALA A 239 16.70 -31.59 47.18
C ALA A 239 16.34 -32.09 48.60
N LYS A 240 15.19 -31.67 49.15
CA LYS A 240 14.69 -32.18 50.44
C LYS A 240 14.33 -33.67 50.38
N GLU A 241 13.71 -34.11 49.29
CA GLU A 241 13.35 -35.51 49.05
C GLU A 241 14.59 -36.41 48.91
N THR A 242 15.56 -35.99 48.11
CA THR A 242 16.82 -36.72 47.89
C THR A 242 17.65 -36.80 49.17
N GLN A 243 17.69 -35.76 50.00
CA GLN A 243 18.37 -35.80 51.29
C GLN A 243 17.73 -36.80 52.27
N LYS A 244 16.40 -36.94 52.25
CA LYS A 244 15.70 -37.98 53.03
C LYS A 244 16.04 -39.38 52.53
N MET A 245 16.06 -39.59 51.21
CA MET A 245 16.42 -40.88 50.63
C MET A 245 17.89 -41.26 50.85
N MET A 246 18.82 -40.31 50.81
CA MET A 246 20.23 -40.58 51.11
C MET A 246 20.43 -40.96 52.58
N LYS A 247 19.78 -40.26 53.51
CA LYS A 247 19.79 -40.65 54.94
C LYS A 247 19.20 -42.04 55.17
N ALA A 248 18.14 -42.41 54.46
CA ALA A 248 17.56 -43.76 54.54
C ALA A 248 18.53 -44.83 54.00
N LYS A 249 19.20 -44.56 52.87
CA LYS A 249 20.21 -45.46 52.29
C LYS A 249 21.46 -45.59 53.13
N ASP A 250 21.90 -44.53 53.82
CA ASP A 250 23.05 -44.59 54.73
C ASP A 250 22.74 -45.44 55.96
N VAL A 251 21.53 -45.32 56.53
CA VAL A 251 21.06 -46.20 57.60
C VAL A 251 20.98 -47.66 57.15
N GLU A 252 20.52 -47.91 55.93
CA GLU A 252 20.48 -49.25 55.34
C GLU A 252 21.89 -49.82 55.07
N ARG A 253 22.84 -48.98 54.63
CA ARG A 253 24.25 -49.37 54.45
C ARG A 253 24.94 -49.69 55.78
N ASP A 254 24.68 -48.91 56.82
CA ASP A 254 25.19 -49.17 58.17
C ASP A 254 24.64 -50.48 58.74
N ALA A 255 23.36 -50.80 58.47
CA ALA A 255 22.76 -52.09 58.84
C ALA A 255 23.43 -53.26 58.09
N ARG A 256 23.63 -53.15 56.77
CA ARG A 256 24.33 -54.17 55.96
C ARG A 256 25.80 -54.33 56.35
N GLN A 257 26.49 -53.27 56.74
CA GLN A 257 27.87 -53.35 57.24
C GLN A 257 27.98 -54.04 58.60
N ARG A 258 26.96 -53.92 59.46
CA ARG A 258 26.88 -54.66 60.73
C ARG A 258 26.64 -56.15 60.49
N GLU A 259 25.81 -56.53 59.53
CA GLU A 259 25.64 -57.93 59.10
C GLU A 259 26.91 -58.50 58.44
N ALA A 260 27.59 -57.72 57.58
CA ALA A 260 28.85 -58.14 56.97
C ALA A 260 29.98 -58.35 57.98
N LYS A 261 30.05 -57.53 59.04
CA LYS A 261 30.99 -57.73 60.17
C LYS A 261 30.64 -58.94 61.05
N ALA A 262 29.38 -59.32 61.14
CA ALA A 262 28.96 -60.56 61.81
C ALA A 262 29.33 -61.83 61.03
N THR A 263 29.60 -61.70 59.72
CA THR A 263 29.87 -62.85 58.82
C THR A 263 31.38 -63.07 58.55
N GLN A 264 32.27 -62.19 59.04
CA GLN A 264 33.74 -62.33 58.91
C GLN A 264 34.42 -62.99 60.13
N ILE A 265 33.85 -64.09 60.65
CA ILE A 265 34.56 -65.07 61.49
C ILE A 265 34.34 -66.46 60.89
N SER A 266 34.83 -66.70 59.67
CA SER A 266 35.11 -68.05 59.20
C SER A 266 35.92 -68.00 57.90
N THR A 267 37.14 -68.55 57.99
CA THR A 267 37.99 -69.10 56.90
C THR A 267 38.35 -68.17 55.72
N GLY A 268 39.60 -67.98 55.31
CA GLY A 268 40.76 -68.86 55.36
C GLY A 268 41.19 -69.22 53.93
N ASP A 269 42.01 -68.33 53.33
CA ASP A 269 43.14 -68.59 52.42
C ASP A 269 43.04 -69.27 51.02
N VAL A 270 43.85 -68.71 50.10
CA VAL A 270 44.60 -69.31 48.97
C VAL A 270 44.09 -69.23 47.50
N ASP A 271 44.92 -68.53 46.71
CA ASP A 271 45.36 -68.64 45.30
C ASP A 271 44.45 -68.54 44.04
N ARG A 272 44.81 -67.51 43.23
CA ARG A 272 45.41 -67.55 41.88
C ARG A 272 44.70 -68.33 40.74
N GLY A 273 44.28 -67.57 39.71
CA GLY A 273 44.42 -68.00 38.31
C GLY A 273 43.30 -67.68 37.31
N SER A 274 43.60 -66.73 36.41
CA SER A 274 43.37 -66.81 34.94
C SER A 274 41.99 -66.58 34.30
N SER A 275 42.06 -65.73 33.26
CA SER A 275 41.32 -65.73 31.98
C SER A 275 39.92 -65.11 31.87
N GLY A 276 39.88 -63.97 31.17
CA GLY A 276 39.25 -63.94 29.85
C GLY A 276 37.98 -63.11 29.64
N ILE A 277 38.08 -62.21 28.65
CA ILE A 277 37.10 -61.99 27.54
C ILE A 277 36.12 -60.78 27.63
N ASN A 278 36.41 -59.82 26.73
CA ASN A 278 35.57 -58.97 25.86
C ASN A 278 34.63 -57.85 26.38
N GLN A 279 35.02 -56.61 26.00
CA GLN A 279 34.30 -55.45 25.38
C GLN A 279 32.75 -55.43 25.23
N PRO A 280 32.09 -54.26 24.99
CA PRO A 280 32.64 -52.96 24.54
C PRO A 280 32.17 -51.68 25.29
N ARG A 281 32.87 -50.58 24.98
CA ARG A 281 32.48 -49.19 25.28
C ARG A 281 31.79 -48.61 24.06
N ASP A 282 30.51 -48.25 24.19
CA ASP A 282 29.82 -47.44 23.20
C ASP A 282 29.83 -45.97 23.63
N ASN A 283 30.38 -45.13 22.76
CA ASN A 283 30.46 -43.69 22.90
C ASN A 283 29.90 -43.09 21.60
N TYR A 284 28.61 -42.74 21.60
CA TYR A 284 27.95 -42.13 20.45
C TYR A 284 27.88 -40.61 20.64
N LYS A 285 28.68 -39.87 19.87
CA LYS A 285 28.43 -38.48 19.48
C LYS A 285 27.75 -38.52 18.12
N GLN A 286 26.57 -37.90 17.99
CA GLN A 286 25.95 -37.63 16.70
C GLN A 286 25.91 -36.11 16.46
N ASN A 287 26.53 -35.70 15.35
CA ASN A 287 26.31 -34.42 14.69
C ASN A 287 25.05 -34.54 13.84
N PHE A 288 24.21 -33.51 13.89
CA PHE A 288 23.08 -33.31 12.99
C PHE A 288 23.54 -32.61 11.71
N VAL A 289 23.03 -33.08 10.57
CA VAL A 289 22.77 -32.26 9.39
C VAL A 289 21.32 -31.79 9.49
#